data_AF-A0AB35C982-F1
#
_entry.id   AF-A0AB35C982-F1
#
_cell.length_a   1.000
_cell.length_b   1.000
_cell.length_c   1.000
_cell.angle_alpha   90.00
_cell.angle_beta   90.00
_cell.angle_gamma   90.00
#
_symmetry.space_group_name_H-M   'P 1'
#
loop_
_entity.id
_entity.type
_entity.pdbx_description
1 polymer ?
#
loop_
_entity_poly.entity_id
_entity_poly.type
_entity_poly.pdbx_seq_one_letter_code
_entity_poly.pdbx_strand_id
1 'polypeptide(L)' 'MEGKKFKHKFLSSLTCEVVAETRKGYKVLETQVFNGRKKPKTKTAYYFNVDFDKQRGVWEEITK' A
#
# COMPACT_ATOMS: atom_id res chain seq x y z
N MET A 1 -11.06 -1.77 6.57
CA MET A 1 -9.93 -0.96 6.05
C MET A 1 -10.10 -0.55 4.58
N GLU A 2 -11.12 -1.02 3.88
CA GLU A 2 -11.37 -0.71 2.47
C GLU A 2 -11.41 0.80 2.19
N GLY A 3 -10.81 1.23 1.08
CA GLY A 3 -10.67 2.63 0.67
C GLY A 3 -9.54 3.41 1.34
N LYS A 4 -8.89 2.87 2.38
CA LYS A 4 -7.75 3.52 3.03
C LYS A 4 -6.50 3.48 2.16
N LYS A 5 -5.74 4.58 2.19
CA LYS A 5 -4.50 4.76 1.43
C LYS A 5 -3.30 4.75 2.35
N PHE A 6 -2.23 4.12 1.88
CA PHE A 6 -0.99 3.96 2.62
C PHE A 6 0.20 4.32 1.74
N LYS A 7 1.26 4.82 2.36
CA LYS A 7 2.59 5.00 1.76
C LYS A 7 3.55 3.98 2.38
N HIS A 8 4.54 3.55 1.61
CA HIS A 8 5.56 2.66 2.15
C HIS A 8 6.60 3.46 2.95
N LYS A 9 6.97 2.99 4.16
CA LYS A 9 7.92 3.67 5.07
C LYS A 9 9.27 3.95 4.43
N PHE A 10 9.80 2.95 3.71
CA PHE A 10 11.15 3.00 3.17
C PHE A 10 11.21 3.30 1.67
N LEU A 11 10.07 3.20 0.96
CA LEU A 11 10.02 3.26 -0.50
C LEU A 11 9.01 4.34 -0.90
N SER A 12 9.46 5.60 -0.94
CA SER A 12 8.60 6.76 -1.20
C SER A 12 7.86 6.70 -2.55
N SER A 13 8.35 5.90 -3.50
CA SER A 13 7.71 5.61 -4.78
C SER A 13 6.51 4.68 -4.68
N LEU A 14 6.27 4.02 -3.55
CA LEU A 14 5.20 3.03 -3.39
C LEU A 14 4.06 3.57 -2.52
N THR A 15 2.86 3.43 -3.05
CA THR A 15 1.61 3.62 -2.30
C THR A 15 0.70 2.43 -2.54
N CYS A 16 -0.23 2.19 -1.62
CA CYS A 16 -1.27 1.20 -1.84
C CYS A 16 -2.63 1.66 -1.31
N GLU A 17 -3.69 1.20 -1.96
CA GLU A 17 -5.08 1.39 -1.53
C GLU A 17 -5.71 0.03 -1.22
N VAL A 18 -6.30 -0.10 -0.04
CA VAL A 18 -6.96 -1.36 0.38
C VAL A 18 -8.30 -1.49 -0.34
N VAL A 19 -8.47 -2.60 -1.07
CA VAL A 19 -9.68 -2.88 -1.87
C VAL A 19 -10.56 -3.95 -1.22
N ALA A 20 -9.97 -4.86 -0.46
CA ALA A 20 -10.73 -5.87 0.26
C ALA A 20 -9.92 -6.44 1.44
N GLU A 21 -10.62 -6.88 2.46
CA GLU A 21 -10.04 -7.70 3.52
C GLU A 21 -9.97 -9.16 3.09
N THR A 22 -8.95 -9.87 3.55
CA THR A 22 -8.74 -11.30 3.33
C THR A 22 -8.52 -11.98 4.67
N ARG A 23 -8.58 -13.31 4.70
CA ARG A 23 -8.38 -14.08 5.94
C ARG A 23 -7.07 -13.75 6.69
N LYS A 24 -6.02 -13.32 5.99
CA LYS A 24 -4.68 -13.10 6.58
C LYS A 24 -4.21 -11.64 6.54
N GLY A 25 -4.99 -10.73 5.96
CA GLY A 25 -4.44 -9.49 5.45
C GLY A 25 -5.38 -8.74 4.52
N TYR A 26 -4.81 -8.04 3.54
CA TYR A 26 -5.55 -7.15 2.65
C TYR A 26 -5.16 -7.37 1.19
N LYS A 27 -6.17 -7.32 0.32
CA LYS A 27 -5.99 -7.14 -1.12
C LYS A 27 -5.88 -5.64 -1.39
N VAL A 28 -4.82 -5.23 -2.08
CA VAL A 28 -4.56 -3.81 -2.35
C VAL A 28 -4.31 -3.55 -3.83
N LEU A 29 -4.54 -2.31 -4.26
CA LEU A 29 -3.95 -1.75 -5.47
C LEU A 29 -2.66 -1.05 -5.10
N GLU A 30 -1.53 -1.70 -5.38
CA GLU A 30 -0.21 -1.10 -5.21
C GLU A 30 0.13 -0.27 -6.44
N THR A 31 0.52 0.99 -6.22
CA THR A 31 0.98 1.90 -7.26
C THR A 31 2.44 2.23 -7.03
N GLN A 32 3.26 2.00 -8.05
CA GLN A 32 4.66 2.40 -8.10
C GLN A 32 4.81 3.63 -9.00
N VAL A 33 5.32 4.71 -8.43
CA VAL A 33 5.66 5.96 -9.12
C VAL A 33 7.14 5.94 -9.45
N PHE A 34 7.49 6.01 -10.73
CA PHE A 34 8.88 6.09 -11.16
C PHE A 34 9.28 7.56 -11.31
N ASN A 35 10.44 7.94 -10.77
CA ASN A 35 10.98 9.28 -11.02
C ASN A 35 11.37 9.40 -12.51
N GLY A 36 10.68 10.26 -13.26
CA GLY A 36 10.94 10.54 -14.68
C GLY A 36 9.70 10.45 -15.59
N ARG A 37 9.90 10.18 -16.89
CA ARG A 37 8.83 10.11 -17.91
C ARG A 37 8.00 8.81 -17.90
N LYS A 38 8.31 7.85 -17.02
CA LYS A 38 7.58 6.57 -16.98
C LYS A 38 6.26 6.76 -16.24
N LYS A 39 5.16 6.32 -16.87
CA LYS A 39 3.83 6.33 -16.24
C LYS A 39 3.85 5.47 -14.96
N PRO A 40 3.14 5.88 -13.90
CA PRO A 40 2.94 5.05 -12.73
C PRO A 40 2.34 3.69 -13.13
N LYS A 41 2.76 2.63 -12.44
CA LYS A 41 2.24 1.28 -12.66
C LYS A 41 1.43 0.84 -11.45
N THR A 42 0.19 0.44 -11.69
CA THR A 42 -0.69 -0.11 -10.66
C THR A 42 -0.89 -1.60 -10.88
N LYS A 43 -0.83 -2.39 -9.80
CA LYS A 43 -1.11 -3.84 -9.82
C LYS A 43 -1.90 -4.24 -8.57
N THR A 44 -2.62 -5.36 -8.65
CA THR A 44 -3.17 -6.01 -7.47
C THR A 44 -2.06 -6.72 -6.69
N ALA A 45 -2.03 -6.52 -5.38
CA ALA A 45 -1.12 -7.20 -4.47
C ALA A 45 -1.87 -7.66 -3.21
N TYR A 46 -1.23 -8.54 -2.43
CA TYR A 46 -1.76 -9.07 -1.18
C TYR A 46 -0.71 -8.91 -0.10
N TYR A 47 -1.11 -8.30 1.01
CA TYR A 47 -0.25 -8.02 2.16
C TYR A 47 -0.86 -8.58 3.43
N PHE A 48 -0.05 -8.97 4.39
CA PHE A 48 -0.51 -9.49 5.68
C PHE A 48 -0.93 -8.35 6.61
N ASN A 49 -1.72 -8.67 7.64
CA ASN A 49 -2.12 -7.67 8.66
C ASN A 49 -0.91 -6.98 9.30
N VAL A 50 0.20 -7.72 9.52
CA VAL A 50 1.42 -7.19 10.13
C VAL A 50 2.08 -6.09 9.29
N ASP A 51 1.89 -6.09 7.98
CA ASP A 51 2.47 -5.08 7.09
C ASP A 51 1.86 -3.69 7.29
N PHE A 52 0.65 -3.61 7.87
CA PHE A 52 -0.06 -2.37 8.21
C PHE A 52 -0.04 -2.04 9.70
N ASP A 53 0.71 -2.81 10.50
CA ASP A 53 0.86 -2.54 11.92
C ASP A 53 1.52 -1.17 12.15
N LYS A 54 0.98 -0.37 13.08
CA LYS A 54 1.46 0.99 13.32
C LYS A 54 2.92 1.04 13.76
N GLN A 55 3.38 0.06 14.54
CA GLN A 55 4.73 0.03 15.10
C GLN A 55 5.70 -0.71 14.16
N ARG A 56 5.30 -1.89 13.68
CA ARG A 56 6.19 -2.84 12.97
C ARG A 56 5.91 -2.96 11.48
N GLY A 57 4.77 -2.48 11.01
CA GLY A 57 4.38 -2.56 9.60
C GLY A 57 5.22 -1.65 8.71
N VAL A 58 5.21 -1.94 7.41
CA VAL A 58 5.92 -1.16 6.39
C VAL A 58 5.01 -0.15 5.68
N TRP A 59 3.70 -0.24 5.91
CA TRP A 59 2.69 0.68 5.37
C TRP A 59 2.20 1.66 6.44
N GLU A 60 2.30 2.96 6.13
CA GLU A 60 1.78 4.03 6.97
C GLU A 60 0.54 4.65 6.33
N GLU A 61 -0.53 4.77 7.12
CA GLU A 61 -1.78 5.38 6.67
C GLU A 61 -1.52 6.84 6.30
N ILE A 62 -1.95 7.24 5.10
CA ILE A 62 -1.91 8.64 4.66
C ILE A 62 -3.17 9.29 5.21
N THR A 63 -3.08 9.88 6.40
CA THR A 63 -4.14 10.75 6.92
C THR A 63 -4.20 11.98 6.02
N LYS A 64 -5.34 12.18 5.37
CA LYS A 64 -5.68 13.44 4.70
C LYS A 64 -6.39 14.37 5.68
#